data_AF-A0A3D4FJA1-F1
#
_entry.id   AF-A0A3D4FJA1-F1
#
_cell.length_a   1.000
_cell.length_b   1.000
_cell.length_c   1.000
_cell.angle_alpha   90.00
_cell.angle_beta   90.00
_cell.angle_gamma   90.00
#
_symmetry.space_group_name_H-M   'P 1'
#
loop_
_entity.id
_entity.type
_entity.pdbx_description
1 polymer ?
#
loop_
_entity_poly.entity_id
_entity_poly.type
_entity_poly.pdbx_seq_one_letter_code
_entity_poly.pdbx_strand_id
1 'polypeptide(L)' 'MEYLRKIVGENCYLSPVDAQGADKVAKWSNDMEVAIRTGDASDMISYEVQKGYLENMNNNGYAFYIVRK' A
#
# COMPACT_ATOMS: atom_id res chain seq x y z
N MET A 1 9.34 -0.76 9.75
CA MET A 1 9.16 0.50 8.99
C MET A 1 8.63 1.54 9.95
N GLU A 2 9.27 2.69 10.02
CA GLU A 2 8.68 3.85 10.67
C GLU A 2 7.79 4.58 9.65
N TYR A 3 6.48 4.62 9.89
CA TYR A 3 5.55 5.32 9.02
C TYR A 3 5.54 6.82 9.34
N LEU A 4 5.49 7.66 8.30
CA LEU A 4 5.43 9.11 8.46
C LEU A 4 4.00 9.54 8.82
N ARG A 5 3.85 10.42 9.81
CA ARG A 5 2.53 10.93 10.22
C ARG A 5 2.18 12.18 9.42
N LYS A 6 1.48 12.03 8.28
CA LYS A 6 1.10 13.16 7.41
C LYS A 6 -0.26 13.75 7.77
N ILE A 7 -1.29 12.90 7.93
CA ILE A 7 -2.64 13.30 8.33
C ILE A 7 -3.04 12.49 9.56
N VAL A 8 -3.26 13.15 10.69
CA VAL A 8 -3.50 12.47 11.98
C VAL A 8 -4.99 12.53 12.32
N GLY A 9 -5.66 11.38 12.37
CA GLY A 9 -7.05 11.24 12.82
C GLY A 9 -7.13 10.80 14.28
N GLU A 10 -8.31 10.37 14.74
CA GLU A 10 -8.50 9.89 16.13
C GLU A 10 -7.88 8.51 16.37
N ASN A 11 -8.18 7.52 15.50
CA ASN A 11 -7.79 6.12 15.66
C ASN A 11 -6.64 5.67 14.75
N CYS A 12 -6.34 6.45 13.71
CA CYS A 12 -5.32 6.14 12.72
C CYS A 12 -4.65 7.43 12.23
N TYR A 13 -3.60 7.27 11.44
CA TYR A 13 -2.99 8.33 10.65
C TYR A 13 -2.70 7.82 9.25
N LEU A 14 -2.61 8.76 8.31
CA LEU A 14 -2.21 8.49 6.94
C LEU A 14 -0.73 8.76 6.79
N SER A 15 -0.02 7.76 6.27
CA SER A 15 1.39 7.85 5.88
C SER A 15 1.49 7.78 4.37
N PRO A 16 2.27 8.64 3.70
CA PRO A 16 2.53 8.49 2.27
C PRO A 16 3.03 7.08 1.96
N VAL A 17 2.64 6.53 0.81
CA VAL A 17 3.18 5.26 0.34
C VAL A 17 4.65 5.42 -0.06
N ASP A 18 5.41 4.34 0.09
CA ASP A 18 6.79 4.26 -0.35
C ASP A 18 7.16 2.83 -0.77
N ALA A 19 8.29 2.70 -1.48
CA ALA A 19 8.78 1.42 -1.96
C ALA A 19 9.10 0.41 -0.83
N GLN A 20 9.34 0.88 0.40
CA GLN A 20 9.64 0.01 1.54
C GLN A 20 8.44 -0.90 1.88
N GLY A 21 7.21 -0.46 1.59
CA GLY A 21 6.01 -1.25 1.82
C GLY A 21 5.72 -2.34 0.77
N ALA A 22 6.53 -2.43 -0.29
CA ALA A 22 6.25 -3.30 -1.45
C ALA A 22 6.01 -4.77 -1.08
N ASP A 23 6.85 -5.36 -0.22
CA ASP A 23 6.67 -6.76 0.21
C ASP A 23 5.34 -6.98 0.95
N LYS A 24 4.99 -6.04 1.83
CA LYS A 24 3.75 -6.13 2.62
C LYS A 24 2.51 -5.98 1.75
N VAL A 25 2.51 -5.02 0.83
CA VAL A 25 1.36 -4.81 -0.07
C VAL A 25 1.26 -5.94 -1.09
N ALA A 26 2.38 -6.47 -1.61
CA ALA A 26 2.37 -7.61 -2.52
C ALA A 26 1.73 -8.83 -1.84
N LYS A 27 2.02 -9.08 -0.56
CA LYS A 27 1.36 -10.15 0.21
C LYS A 27 -0.14 -9.96 0.32
N TRP A 28 -0.62 -8.72 0.50
CA TRP A 28 -2.06 -8.42 0.53
C TRP A 28 -2.72 -8.65 -0.83
N SER A 29 -2.11 -8.18 -1.92
CA SER A 29 -2.66 -8.37 -3.27
C SER A 29 -2.64 -9.83 -3.73
N ASN A 30 -1.84 -10.69 -3.08
CA ASN A 30 -1.84 -12.14 -3.32
C ASN A 30 -2.65 -12.94 -2.28
N ASP A 31 -3.25 -12.29 -1.29
CA ASP A 31 -4.20 -12.91 -0.37
C ASP A 31 -5.60 -12.82 -0.98
N MET A 32 -6.16 -13.95 -1.41
CA MET A 32 -7.45 -13.98 -2.10
C MET A 32 -8.60 -13.37 -1.29
N GLU A 33 -8.55 -13.43 0.04
CA GLU A 33 -9.58 -12.80 0.89
C GLU A 33 -9.56 -11.26 0.78
N VAL A 34 -8.37 -10.70 0.57
CA VAL A 34 -8.13 -9.27 0.39
C VAL A 34 -8.30 -8.88 -1.09
N ALA A 35 -7.63 -9.59 -1.99
CA ALA A 35 -7.52 -9.31 -3.42
C ALA A 35 -8.89 -9.25 -4.13
N ILE A 36 -9.84 -10.11 -3.76
CA ILE A 36 -11.20 -10.08 -4.33
C ILE A 36 -11.91 -8.75 -4.01
N ARG A 37 -11.62 -8.16 -2.85
CA ARG A 37 -12.26 -6.92 -2.38
C ARG A 37 -11.51 -5.67 -2.83
N THR A 38 -10.22 -5.78 -3.14
CA THR A 38 -9.39 -4.68 -3.65
C THR A 38 -9.32 -4.61 -5.17
N GLY A 39 -9.72 -5.68 -5.86
CA GLY A 39 -9.69 -5.77 -7.33
C GLY A 39 -8.42 -6.40 -7.88
N ASP A 40 -7.50 -6.85 -7.03
CA ASP A 40 -6.20 -7.41 -7.41
C ASP A 40 -6.27 -8.91 -7.79
N ALA A 41 -7.44 -9.55 -7.66
CA ALA A 41 -7.57 -11.01 -7.76
C ALA A 41 -7.15 -11.62 -9.11
N SER A 42 -7.19 -10.84 -10.19
CA SER A 42 -6.73 -11.26 -11.52
C SER A 42 -5.24 -10.97 -11.77
N ASP A 43 -4.59 -10.21 -10.89
CA ASP A 43 -3.29 -9.64 -11.15
C ASP A 43 -2.17 -10.56 -10.69
N MET A 44 -1.13 -10.69 -11.51
CA MET A 44 0.09 -11.39 -11.12
C MET A 44 1.04 -10.42 -10.42
N ILE A 45 0.90 -10.27 -9.11
CA ILE A 45 1.65 -9.28 -8.33
C ILE A 45 2.92 -9.91 -7.73
N SER A 46 4.09 -9.60 -8.31
CA SER A 46 5.39 -9.86 -7.68
C SER A 46 5.82 -8.69 -6.79
N TYR A 47 6.89 -8.87 -6.01
CA TYR A 47 7.51 -7.79 -5.25
C TYR A 47 7.90 -6.61 -6.15
N GLU A 48 8.55 -6.88 -7.29
CA GLU A 48 9.04 -5.88 -8.23
C GLU A 48 7.89 -5.11 -8.87
N VAL A 49 6.82 -5.80 -9.26
CA VAL A 49 5.60 -5.19 -9.80
C VAL A 49 4.98 -4.26 -8.76
N GLN A 50 4.81 -4.73 -7.52
CA GLN A 50 4.23 -3.91 -6.45
C GLN A 50 5.09 -2.69 -6.11
N LYS A 51 6.42 -2.86 -6.07
CA LYS A 51 7.35 -1.76 -5.85
C LYS A 51 7.17 -0.67 -6.90
N GLY A 52 7.08 -1.04 -8.18
CA GLY A 52 6.81 -0.11 -9.28
C GLY A 52 5.46 0.61 -9.12
N TYR A 53 4.41 -0.08 -8.68
CA TYR A 53 3.12 0.58 -8.39
C TYR A 53 3.23 1.64 -7.29
N LEU A 54 3.89 1.31 -6.17
CA LEU A 54 4.02 2.25 -5.04
C LEU A 54 4.87 3.48 -5.42
N GLU A 55 5.94 3.29 -6.19
CA GLU A 55 6.77 4.39 -6.71
C GLU A 55 5.96 5.29 -7.66
N ASN A 56 5.16 4.71 -8.57
CA ASN A 56 4.32 5.46 -9.51
C ASN A 56 3.17 6.21 -8.82
N MET A 57 2.58 5.62 -7.77
CA MET A 57 1.49 6.23 -7.00
C MET A 57 1.96 7.51 -6.30
N ASN A 58 3.19 7.54 -5.79
CA ASN A 58 3.75 8.71 -5.14
C ASN A 58 3.99 9.88 -6.12
N ASN A 59 4.22 9.57 -7.40
CA ASN A 59 4.48 10.58 -8.43
C ASN A 59 3.20 11.17 -9.05
N ASN A 60 2.08 10.45 -9.01
CA ASN A 60 0.88 10.78 -9.80
C ASN A 60 -0.40 11.01 -8.99
N GLY A 61 -0.35 10.96 -7.65
CA GLY A 61 -1.56 11.15 -6.86
C GLY A 61 -1.37 11.16 -5.34
N TYR A 62 -2.49 10.99 -4.65
CA TYR A 62 -2.58 10.93 -3.19
C TYR A 62 -2.70 9.49 -2.72
N ALA A 63 -1.58 8.79 -2.60
CA ALA A 63 -1.55 7.43 -2.09
C ALA A 63 -1.01 7.40 -0.66
N PHE A 64 -1.80 6.80 0.23
CA PHE A 64 -1.48 6.70 1.65
C PHE A 64 -1.70 5.29 2.17
N TYR A 65 -0.79 4.84 3.04
CA TYR A 65 -1.08 3.80 4.01
C TYR A 65 -2.01 4.35 5.09
N ILE A 66 -2.99 3.56 5.51
CA ILE A 66 -3.77 3.80 6.72
C ILE A 66 -3.10 3.03 7.85
N VAL A 67 -2.56 3.75 8.83
CA VAL A 67 -1.79 3.17 9.93
C VAL A 67 -2.53 3.41 11.23
N ARG A 68 -2.81 2.33 11.97
CA ARG A 68 -3.39 2.43 13.31
C ARG A 68 -2.39 3.12 14.26
N LYS A 69 -2.88 3.99 15.14
CA LYS A 69 -2.05 4.60 16.18
C LYS A 69 -1.54 3.58 17.18
#